data_AF-A0A1G0A8P9-F1
#
_entry.id   AF-A0A1G0A8P9-F1
#
_cell.length_a   1.000
_cell.length_b   1.000
_cell.length_c   1.000
_cell.angle_alpha   90.00
_cell.angle_beta   90.00
_cell.angle_gamma   90.00
#
_symmetry.space_group_name_H-M   'P 1'
#
loop_
_entity.id
_entity.type
_entity.pdbx_description
1 polymer ?
#
loop_
_entity_poly.entity_id
_entity_poly.type
_entity_poly.pdbx_seq_one_letter_code
_entity_poly.pdbx_strand_id
1 'polypeptide(L)'
;MDADARGPLLYSYFPIPANPMSVALLLLLLVVTFVLGPIAAAPEGLWPLGGTCFLPLAAVLLAMALAKPSPTFVHEEGIEISQPLAVRILRRPRYVPWSEVRDVYPASYEVSGSFLSPFASSAGTLVHVGIGLETRDGRRGLVRFTPGAIRGFRAESRGYQEAMAVIRDRFARRGVPMVTTAKALTDEEVLRMQKAAREPLVSLGGVFLAFFLPPTIVAALFAGVGLIPLPLSFPLLLAAAALALVPPAASMARTLRRSERRNEILGELAKYQEALRERSAREA
;
A
#
# COMPACT_ATOMS: atom_id res chain seq x y z
N MET A 1 23.16 -0.30 33.40
CA MET A 1 22.79 -1.38 32.48
C MET A 1 21.30 -1.27 32.32
N ASP A 2 20.86 -0.43 31.38
CA ASP A 2 19.43 -0.16 31.20
C ASP A 2 18.78 -1.42 30.66
N ALA A 3 18.04 -2.11 31.52
CA ALA A 3 17.11 -3.13 31.08
C ALA A 3 16.23 -2.48 30.01
N ASP A 4 16.24 -3.06 28.80
CA ASP A 4 15.58 -2.54 27.61
C ASP A 4 14.18 -2.02 27.98
N ALA A 5 13.99 -0.69 27.97
CA ALA A 5 12.77 -0.01 28.46
C ALA A 5 11.49 -0.44 27.72
N ARG A 6 11.66 -1.29 26.70
CA ARG A 6 10.64 -1.90 25.86
C ARG A 6 10.05 -3.17 26.46
N GLY A 7 10.73 -3.79 27.43
CA GLY A 7 10.38 -5.09 27.97
C GLY A 7 10.65 -6.24 26.98
N PRO A 8 10.28 -7.48 27.34
CA PRO A 8 10.56 -8.66 26.52
C PRO A 8 9.89 -8.58 25.14
N LEU A 9 10.57 -9.14 24.13
CA LEU A 9 10.02 -9.33 22.80
C LEU A 9 8.96 -10.44 22.85
N LEU A 10 7.74 -10.12 22.47
CA LEU A 10 6.60 -11.04 22.44
C LEU A 10 6.40 -11.68 21.06
N TYR A 11 6.65 -10.92 19.98
CA TYR A 11 6.48 -11.42 18.62
C TYR A 11 7.37 -10.69 17.61
N SER A 12 7.77 -11.38 16.54
CA SER A 12 8.49 -10.77 15.42
C SER A 12 7.87 -11.17 14.09
N TYR A 13 7.77 -10.22 13.17
CA TYR A 13 7.28 -10.42 11.83
C TYR A 13 8.25 -9.82 10.81
N PHE A 14 8.59 -10.61 9.80
CA PHE A 14 9.47 -10.21 8.70
C PHE A 14 8.65 -10.11 7.42
N PRO A 15 8.31 -8.89 6.96
CA PRO A 15 7.56 -8.72 5.73
C PRO A 15 8.33 -9.23 4.51
N ILE A 16 7.60 -9.66 3.47
CA ILE A 16 8.21 -10.04 2.21
C ILE A 16 8.95 -8.80 1.62
N PRO A 17 10.22 -8.92 1.21
CA PRO A 17 11.04 -7.77 0.84
C PRO A 17 10.55 -7.06 -0.43
N ALA A 18 9.89 -7.78 -1.34
CA ALA A 18 9.34 -7.25 -2.58
C ALA A 18 7.99 -7.89 -2.90
N ASN A 19 7.04 -7.09 -3.40
CA ASN A 19 5.77 -7.58 -3.91
C ASN A 19 5.99 -8.40 -5.20
N PRO A 20 5.32 -9.56 -5.39
CA PRO A 20 5.35 -10.32 -6.63
C PRO A 20 5.19 -9.48 -7.92
N MET A 21 4.34 -8.46 -7.93
CA MET A 21 4.17 -7.58 -9.09
C MET A 21 5.42 -6.73 -9.38
N SER A 22 6.12 -6.24 -8.35
CA SER A 22 7.38 -5.52 -8.53
C SER A 22 8.45 -6.43 -9.14
N VAL A 23 8.48 -7.69 -8.70
CA VAL A 23 9.39 -8.70 -9.25
C VAL A 23 9.02 -9.01 -10.71
N ALA A 24 7.74 -9.17 -11.04
CA ALA A 24 7.29 -9.41 -12.41
C ALA A 24 7.63 -8.23 -13.35
N LEU A 25 7.42 -6.99 -12.90
CA LEU A 25 7.80 -5.80 -13.66
C LEU A 25 9.32 -5.72 -13.87
N LEU A 26 10.10 -6.04 -12.83
CA LEU A 26 11.56 -6.10 -12.93
C LEU A 26 12.00 -7.14 -13.99
N LEU A 27 11.44 -8.35 -13.95
CA LEU A 27 11.75 -9.40 -14.93
C LEU A 27 11.38 -8.96 -16.35
N LEU A 28 10.21 -8.34 -16.54
CA LEU A 28 9.79 -7.82 -17.83
C LEU A 28 10.77 -6.76 -18.36
N LEU A 29 11.16 -5.80 -17.51
CA LEU A 29 12.12 -4.77 -17.89
C LEU A 29 13.50 -5.37 -18.21
N LEU A 30 13.95 -6.39 -17.47
CA LEU A 30 15.19 -7.09 -17.79
C LEU A 30 15.13 -7.72 -19.18
N VAL A 31 14.03 -8.41 -19.53
CA VAL A 31 13.86 -9.00 -20.86
C VAL A 31 13.78 -7.92 -21.95
N VAL A 32 12.99 -6.86 -21.73
CA VAL A 32 12.84 -5.78 -22.70
C VAL A 32 14.17 -5.05 -22.92
N THR A 33 14.89 -4.71 -21.86
CA THR A 33 16.14 -3.96 -21.94
C THR A 33 17.30 -4.80 -22.46
N PHE A 34 17.46 -6.05 -22.01
CA PHE A 34 18.65 -6.87 -22.34
C PHE A 34 18.46 -7.84 -23.51
N VAL A 35 17.23 -8.11 -23.95
CA VAL A 35 16.95 -9.06 -25.03
C VAL A 35 16.25 -8.37 -26.20
N LEU A 36 15.04 -7.84 -25.99
CA LEU A 36 14.23 -7.32 -27.10
C LEU A 36 14.78 -5.99 -27.65
N GLY A 37 15.21 -5.09 -26.76
CA GLY A 37 15.81 -3.80 -27.10
C GLY A 37 17.00 -3.93 -28.05
N PRO A 38 18.07 -4.69 -27.71
CA PRO A 38 19.21 -4.85 -28.59
C PRO A 38 18.90 -5.57 -29.91
N ILE A 39 17.93 -6.49 -29.94
CA ILE A 39 17.46 -7.10 -31.21
C ILE A 39 16.79 -6.03 -32.09
N ALA A 40 15.93 -5.20 -31.52
CA ALA A 40 15.19 -4.17 -32.25
C ALA A 40 16.06 -2.97 -32.67
N ALA A 41 17.11 -2.65 -31.90
CA ALA A 41 18.01 -1.53 -32.16
C ALA A 41 19.28 -1.93 -32.94
N ALA A 42 19.30 -3.09 -33.59
CA ALA A 42 20.43 -3.51 -34.41
C ALA A 42 20.66 -2.53 -35.58
N PRO A 43 21.93 -2.14 -35.89
CA PRO A 43 23.18 -2.68 -35.35
C PRO A 43 23.70 -1.97 -34.08
N GLU A 44 23.07 -0.89 -33.62
CA GLU A 44 23.54 -0.05 -32.50
C GLU A 44 23.48 -0.76 -31.13
N GLY A 45 22.63 -1.77 -30.98
CA GLY A 45 22.66 -2.72 -29.84
C GLY A 45 22.10 -2.17 -28.53
N LEU A 46 22.83 -2.36 -27.42
CA LEU A 46 22.41 -2.00 -26.04
C LEU A 46 22.62 -0.54 -25.67
N TRP A 47 23.30 0.23 -26.53
CA TRP A 47 23.64 1.64 -26.27
C TRP A 47 22.86 2.67 -27.10
N PRO A 48 21.59 2.43 -27.50
CA PRO A 48 20.84 3.44 -28.22
C PRO A 48 20.64 4.62 -27.26
N LEU A 49 20.81 5.85 -27.79
CA LEU A 49 20.60 7.08 -27.03
C LEU A 49 21.47 7.19 -25.75
N GLY A 50 22.70 6.68 -25.77
CA GLY A 50 23.68 6.87 -24.68
C GLY A 50 23.38 6.11 -23.39
N GLY A 51 22.62 5.00 -23.45
CA GLY A 51 22.28 4.18 -22.27
C GLY A 51 21.02 4.65 -21.52
N THR A 52 20.27 5.60 -22.08
CA THR A 52 18.98 6.02 -21.52
C THR A 52 17.94 4.89 -21.46
N CYS A 53 18.12 3.83 -22.25
CA CYS A 53 17.35 2.58 -22.20
C CYS A 53 17.40 1.86 -20.84
N PHE A 54 18.40 2.13 -19.99
CA PHE A 54 18.52 1.58 -18.64
C PHE A 54 17.76 2.39 -17.57
N LEU A 55 17.32 3.62 -17.88
CA LEU A 55 16.62 4.49 -16.91
C LEU A 55 15.38 3.83 -16.28
N PRO A 56 14.49 3.15 -17.04
CA PRO A 56 13.33 2.48 -16.44
C PRO A 56 13.74 1.38 -15.45
N LEU A 57 14.78 0.62 -15.78
CA LEU A 57 15.30 -0.44 -14.91
C LEU A 57 15.89 0.14 -13.62
N ALA A 58 16.73 1.18 -13.74
CA ALA A 58 17.32 1.88 -12.60
C ALA A 58 16.23 2.48 -11.69
N ALA A 59 15.20 3.09 -12.28
CA ALA A 59 14.06 3.65 -11.55
C ALA A 59 13.30 2.58 -10.76
N VAL A 60 13.03 1.41 -11.35
CA VAL A 60 12.35 0.30 -10.66
C VAL A 60 13.21 -0.27 -9.53
N LEU A 61 14.51 -0.49 -9.76
CA LEU A 61 15.43 -0.98 -8.72
C LEU A 61 15.52 0.00 -7.54
N LEU A 62 15.64 1.30 -7.82
CA LEU A 62 15.65 2.33 -6.78
C LEU A 62 14.32 2.36 -6.02
N ALA A 63 13.18 2.30 -6.72
CA ALA A 63 11.87 2.25 -6.08
C ALA A 63 11.72 1.02 -5.18
N MET A 64 12.17 -0.16 -5.62
CA MET A 64 12.15 -1.38 -4.81
C MET A 64 13.02 -1.26 -3.56
N ALA A 65 14.23 -0.69 -3.69
CA ALA A 65 15.12 -0.47 -2.56
C ALA A 65 14.51 0.50 -1.53
N LEU A 66 13.94 1.62 -1.98
CA LEU A 66 13.29 2.62 -1.14
C LEU A 66 12.00 2.10 -0.48
N ALA A 67 11.29 1.19 -1.14
CA ALA A 67 10.07 0.58 -0.62
C ALA A 67 10.34 -0.60 0.33
N LYS A 68 11.59 -1.07 0.46
CA LYS A 68 11.95 -2.24 1.26
C LYS A 68 11.49 -2.07 2.73
N PRO A 69 10.62 -2.94 3.25
CA PRO A 69 10.09 -2.84 4.60
C PRO A 69 11.12 -3.28 5.65
N SER A 70 11.09 -2.67 6.83
CA SER A 70 11.75 -3.20 8.03
C SER A 70 10.88 -4.27 8.70
N PRO A 71 11.44 -5.13 9.58
CA PRO A 71 10.64 -6.03 10.40
C PRO A 71 9.63 -5.27 11.29
N THR A 72 8.65 -6.00 11.82
CA THR A 72 7.79 -5.55 12.92
C THR A 72 8.18 -6.33 14.16
N PHE A 73 8.32 -5.65 15.31
CA PHE A 73 8.59 -6.29 16.59
C PHE A 73 7.55 -5.84 17.61
N VAL A 74 6.91 -6.80 18.28
CA VAL A 74 5.94 -6.54 19.35
C VAL A 74 6.63 -6.82 20.67
N HIS A 75 6.74 -5.80 21.51
CA HIS A 75 7.32 -5.87 22.85
C HIS A 75 6.23 -5.71 23.92
N GLU A 76 6.58 -6.03 25.17
CA GLU A 76 5.68 -5.89 26.32
C GLU A 76 5.22 -4.43 26.54
N GLU A 77 6.10 -3.45 26.30
CA GLU A 77 5.84 -2.03 26.53
C GLU A 77 5.66 -1.19 25.24
N GLY A 78 5.71 -1.81 24.05
CA GLY A 78 5.40 -1.12 22.80
C GLY A 78 5.57 -1.96 21.53
N ILE A 79 5.47 -1.32 20.37
CA ILE A 79 5.59 -1.96 19.06
C ILE A 79 6.51 -1.18 18.13
N GLU A 80 7.39 -1.90 17.44
CA GLU A 80 8.14 -1.37 16.30
C GLU A 80 7.36 -1.62 15.01
N ILE A 81 6.89 -0.53 14.39
CA ILE A 81 6.12 -0.59 13.15
C ILE A 81 7.05 -0.83 11.96
N SER A 82 6.67 -1.74 11.06
CA SER A 82 7.34 -1.91 9.76
C SER A 82 7.25 -0.62 8.92
N GLN A 83 8.40 -0.03 8.58
CA GLN A 83 8.49 1.16 7.75
C GLN A 83 9.35 0.90 6.51
N PRO A 84 9.01 1.48 5.35
CA PRO A 84 9.85 1.41 4.16
C PRO A 84 11.15 2.20 4.38
N LEU A 85 12.21 1.83 3.67
CA LEU A 85 13.53 2.48 3.76
C LEU A 85 13.44 4.00 3.55
N ALA A 86 12.62 4.47 2.62
CA ALA A 86 12.41 5.91 2.38
C ALA A 86 11.96 6.65 3.65
N VAL A 87 11.04 6.08 4.42
CA VAL A 87 10.55 6.68 5.68
C VAL A 87 11.59 6.60 6.79
N ARG A 88 12.39 5.53 6.81
CA ARG A 88 13.49 5.36 7.76
C ARG A 88 14.60 6.39 7.55
N ILE A 89 14.89 6.73 6.29
CA ILE A 89 15.84 7.79 5.94
C ILE A 89 15.36 9.14 6.50
N LEU A 90 14.05 9.37 6.52
CA LEU A 90 13.42 10.54 7.13
C LEU A 90 13.37 10.51 8.67
N ARG A 91 14.05 9.55 9.33
CA ARG A 91 14.22 9.40 10.79
C ARG A 91 12.93 9.47 11.62
N ARG A 92 11.80 8.99 11.08
CA ARG A 92 10.57 8.90 11.88
C ARG A 92 10.70 7.83 12.97
N PRO A 93 10.14 8.05 14.17
CA PRO A 93 10.19 7.07 15.25
C PRO A 93 9.50 5.78 14.79
N ARG A 94 10.20 4.66 14.96
CA ARG A 94 9.73 3.32 14.59
C ARG A 94 9.00 2.63 15.74
N TYR A 95 9.50 2.86 16.95
CA TYR A 95 8.95 2.32 18.18
C TYR A 95 7.85 3.24 18.70
N VAL A 96 6.71 2.65 19.05
CA VAL A 96 5.58 3.33 19.67
C VAL A 96 5.28 2.63 21.00
N PRO A 97 5.50 3.31 22.15
CA PRO A 97 5.15 2.77 23.46
C PRO A 97 3.63 2.56 23.58
N TRP A 98 3.20 1.48 24.23
CA TRP A 98 1.77 1.24 24.46
C TRP A 98 1.11 2.33 25.31
N SER A 99 1.89 3.04 26.15
CA SER A 99 1.41 4.18 26.93
C SER A 99 0.99 5.38 26.07
N GLU A 100 1.57 5.53 24.88
CA GLU A 100 1.21 6.58 23.91
C GLU A 100 0.05 6.15 23.01
N VAL A 101 -0.27 4.86 22.96
CA VAL A 101 -1.34 4.31 22.12
C VAL A 101 -2.69 4.49 22.82
N ARG A 102 -3.64 5.02 22.05
CA ARG A 102 -5.04 5.19 22.45
C ARG A 102 -5.90 4.03 21.97
N ASP A 103 -5.71 3.61 20.72
CA ASP A 103 -6.49 2.52 20.11
C ASP A 103 -5.60 1.58 19.30
N VAL A 104 -5.84 0.27 19.47
CA VAL A 104 -5.27 -0.81 18.66
C VAL A 104 -6.41 -1.66 18.13
N TYR A 105 -6.50 -1.83 16.82
CA TYR A 105 -7.61 -2.54 16.20
C TYR A 105 -7.21 -3.24 14.89
N PRO A 106 -7.96 -4.27 14.46
CA PRO A 106 -7.83 -4.81 13.12
C PRO A 106 -8.03 -3.71 12.07
N ALA A 107 -7.00 -3.39 11.30
CA ALA A 107 -7.10 -2.41 10.24
C ALA A 107 -7.16 -3.10 8.89
N SER A 108 -8.24 -2.88 8.16
CA SER A 108 -8.27 -3.20 6.74
C SER A 108 -7.42 -2.20 5.98
N TYR A 109 -6.57 -2.70 5.10
CA TYR A 109 -5.83 -1.87 4.18
C TYR A 109 -5.77 -2.52 2.82
N GLU A 110 -5.74 -1.70 1.79
CA GLU A 110 -5.34 -2.16 0.48
C GLU A 110 -3.84 -2.03 0.38
N VAL A 111 -3.18 -3.16 0.09
CA VAL A 111 -1.91 -3.06 -0.60
C VAL A 111 -2.30 -2.42 -1.91
N SER A 112 -1.76 -1.23 -2.17
CA SER A 112 -1.89 -0.54 -3.44
C SER A 112 -1.28 -1.42 -4.54
N GLY A 113 -2.00 -2.46 -4.95
CA GLY A 113 -1.90 -2.97 -6.30
C GLY A 113 -2.08 -1.81 -7.27
N SER A 114 -2.88 -0.81 -6.90
CA SER A 114 -3.01 0.50 -7.57
C SER A 114 -1.72 1.27 -7.82
N PHE A 115 -0.61 0.99 -7.13
CA PHE A 115 0.68 1.65 -7.41
C PHE A 115 1.40 1.09 -8.65
N LEU A 116 1.10 -0.17 -9.02
CA LEU A 116 1.71 -0.87 -10.17
C LEU A 116 0.67 -1.30 -11.22
N SER A 117 -0.59 -1.43 -10.83
CA SER A 117 -1.71 -1.77 -11.69
C SER A 117 -3.03 -1.31 -11.03
N PRO A 118 -3.68 -0.27 -11.58
CA PRO A 118 -5.03 0.14 -11.19
C PRO A 118 -6.05 -1.03 -11.22
N PHE A 119 -5.75 -2.10 -11.96
CA PHE A 119 -6.63 -3.25 -12.18
C PHE A 119 -6.53 -4.33 -11.08
N ALA A 120 -5.39 -4.48 -10.42
CA ALA A 120 -5.25 -5.44 -9.32
C ALA A 120 -6.10 -5.05 -8.09
N SER A 121 -6.51 -3.77 -8.02
CA SER A 121 -7.29 -3.19 -6.93
C SER A 121 -8.68 -2.68 -7.36
N SER A 122 -9.01 -2.65 -8.65
CA SER A 122 -10.24 -2.03 -9.16
C SER A 122 -11.51 -2.76 -8.72
N ALA A 123 -11.43 -4.08 -8.51
CA ALA A 123 -12.55 -4.89 -8.03
C ALA A 123 -12.73 -4.85 -6.50
N GLY A 124 -11.86 -4.18 -5.74
CA GLY A 124 -11.91 -4.19 -4.26
C GLY A 124 -11.72 -5.58 -3.64
N THR A 125 -11.20 -6.54 -4.42
CA THR A 125 -11.16 -7.97 -4.08
C THR A 125 -10.02 -8.37 -3.15
N LEU A 126 -9.03 -7.50 -2.92
CA LEU A 126 -7.87 -7.77 -2.07
C LEU A 126 -7.79 -6.75 -0.94
N VAL A 127 -8.71 -6.90 0.02
CA VAL A 127 -8.58 -6.24 1.33
C VAL A 127 -7.63 -7.09 2.17
N HIS A 128 -6.51 -6.52 2.57
CA HIS A 128 -5.59 -7.15 3.51
C HIS A 128 -5.89 -6.68 4.91
N VAL A 129 -5.66 -7.56 5.88
CA VAL A 129 -5.80 -7.20 7.29
C VAL A 129 -4.43 -6.93 7.88
N GLY A 130 -4.34 -5.82 8.59
CA GLY A 130 -3.20 -5.42 9.39
C GLY A 130 -3.64 -4.89 10.74
N ILE A 131 -2.74 -4.18 11.42
CA ILE A 131 -2.98 -3.65 12.75
C ILE A 131 -2.94 -2.13 12.69
N GLY A 132 -4.07 -1.51 13.01
CA GLY A 132 -4.21 -0.08 13.14
C GLY A 132 -3.78 0.36 14.53
N LEU A 133 -3.03 1.45 14.59
CA LEU A 133 -2.57 2.09 15.82
C LEU A 133 -2.99 3.55 15.76
N GLU A 134 -3.69 4.03 16.77
CA GLU A 134 -3.92 5.46 16.97
C GLU A 134 -3.28 5.88 18.28
N THR A 135 -2.40 6.87 18.24
CA THR A 135 -1.76 7.45 19.42
C THR A 135 -2.63 8.57 20.00
N ARG A 136 -2.37 8.92 21.26
CA ARG A 136 -3.11 9.96 22.00
C ARG A 136 -2.99 11.35 21.39
N ASP A 137 -1.88 11.62 20.69
CA ASP A 137 -1.64 12.85 19.92
C ASP A 137 -2.29 12.84 18.51
N GLY A 138 -3.05 11.80 18.18
CA GLY A 138 -3.80 11.70 16.93
C GLY A 138 -3.02 11.13 15.74
N ARG A 139 -1.76 10.72 15.91
CA ARG A 139 -1.03 10.02 14.83
C ARG A 139 -1.67 8.64 14.59
N ARG A 140 -1.78 8.28 13.31
CA ARG A 140 -2.25 6.97 12.87
C ARG A 140 -1.10 6.17 12.28
N GLY A 141 -0.96 4.91 12.71
CA GLY A 141 -0.02 3.94 12.20
C GLY A 141 -0.75 2.71 11.67
N LEU A 142 -0.16 2.07 10.66
CA LEU A 142 -0.66 0.82 10.10
C LEU A 142 0.50 -0.17 9.98
N VAL A 143 0.39 -1.29 10.68
CA VAL A 143 1.28 -2.44 10.49
C VAL A 143 0.67 -3.33 9.41
N ARG A 144 1.39 -3.45 8.28
CA ARG A 144 0.96 -4.24 7.13
C ARG A 144 1.48 -5.66 7.24
N PHE A 145 0.64 -6.64 6.90
CA PHE A 145 0.99 -8.05 6.85
C PHE A 145 0.68 -8.62 5.47
N THR A 146 1.73 -9.03 4.76
CA THR A 146 1.59 -9.63 3.44
C THR A 146 1.05 -11.05 3.57
N PRO A 147 -0.05 -11.43 2.89
CA PRO A 147 -0.51 -12.82 2.88
C PRO A 147 0.52 -13.71 2.21
N GLY A 148 0.87 -14.81 2.87
CA GLY A 148 1.92 -15.74 2.42
C GLY A 148 1.54 -16.64 1.25
N ALA A 149 0.25 -16.69 0.87
CA ALA A 149 -0.21 -17.42 -0.31
C ALA A 149 -1.57 -16.90 -0.77
N ILE A 150 -1.80 -16.83 -2.09
CA ILE A 150 -3.14 -16.69 -2.71
C ILE A 150 -3.91 -18.03 -2.58
N ARG A 151 -3.63 -18.84 -1.55
CA ARG A 151 -4.40 -20.06 -1.27
C ARG A 151 -5.47 -19.70 -0.26
N GLY A 152 -6.63 -19.28 -0.78
CA GLY A 152 -7.89 -19.34 -0.05
C GLY A 152 -8.62 -18.04 0.26
N PHE A 153 -8.34 -16.92 -0.43
CA PHE A 153 -9.04 -15.62 -0.20
C PHE A 153 -9.19 -15.24 1.29
N ARG A 154 -8.28 -15.70 2.16
CA ARG A 154 -8.28 -15.29 3.56
C ARG A 154 -7.60 -13.93 3.63
N ALA A 155 -8.38 -12.92 4.01
CA ALA A 155 -7.91 -11.56 4.23
C ALA A 155 -6.84 -11.49 5.34
N GLU A 156 -6.88 -12.45 6.26
CA GLU A 156 -5.97 -12.58 7.40
C GLU A 156 -4.78 -13.48 7.07
N SER A 157 -3.57 -12.92 7.19
CA SER A 157 -2.34 -13.71 7.12
C SER A 157 -2.02 -14.36 8.47
N ARG A 158 -1.26 -15.46 8.46
CA ARG A 158 -0.74 -16.09 9.69
C ARG A 158 0.02 -15.09 10.56
N GLY A 159 0.85 -14.25 9.96
CA GLY A 159 1.60 -13.22 10.68
C GLY A 159 0.70 -12.20 11.38
N TYR A 160 -0.41 -11.81 10.74
CA TYR A 160 -1.41 -10.95 11.38
C TYR A 160 -2.11 -11.66 12.55
N GLN A 161 -2.55 -12.90 12.37
CA GLN A 161 -3.26 -13.65 13.40
C GLN A 161 -2.41 -13.85 14.66
N GLU A 162 -1.15 -14.25 14.48
CA GLU A 162 -0.20 -14.43 15.59
C GLU A 162 0.11 -13.10 16.29
N ALA A 163 0.42 -12.04 15.53
CA ALA A 163 0.70 -10.73 16.11
C ALA A 163 -0.50 -10.16 16.89
N MET A 164 -1.70 -10.25 16.33
CA MET A 164 -2.91 -9.74 16.96
C MET A 164 -3.29 -10.56 18.20
N ALA A 165 -3.07 -11.88 18.20
CA ALA A 165 -3.28 -12.72 19.37
C ALA A 165 -2.36 -12.32 20.53
N VAL A 166 -1.07 -12.08 20.24
CA VAL A 166 -0.08 -11.63 21.24
C VAL A 166 -0.44 -10.26 21.81
N ILE A 167 -0.90 -9.32 20.97
CA ILE A 167 -1.33 -8.00 21.43
C ILE A 167 -2.58 -8.12 22.30
N ARG A 168 -3.60 -8.88 21.86
CA ARG A 168 -4.82 -9.11 22.66
C ARG A 168 -4.51 -9.71 24.03
N ASP A 169 -3.67 -10.74 24.08
CA ASP A 169 -3.23 -11.36 25.32
C ASP A 169 -2.55 -10.34 26.24
N ARG A 170 -1.62 -9.54 25.70
CA ARG A 170 -0.93 -8.50 26.47
C ARG A 170 -1.92 -7.49 27.08
N PHE A 171 -2.87 -6.97 26.29
CA PHE A 171 -3.86 -6.00 26.77
C PHE A 171 -4.79 -6.62 27.82
N ALA A 172 -5.23 -7.86 27.61
CA ALA A 172 -6.04 -8.61 28.57
C ALA A 172 -5.30 -8.82 29.90
N ARG A 173 -4.03 -9.27 29.88
CA ARG A 173 -3.20 -9.46 31.09
C ARG A 173 -3.01 -8.19 31.92
N ARG A 174 -2.98 -7.03 31.26
CA ARG A 174 -2.84 -5.72 31.93
C ARG A 174 -4.19 -5.08 32.32
N GLY A 175 -5.31 -5.70 31.97
CA GLY A 175 -6.65 -5.15 32.23
C GLY A 175 -6.94 -3.85 31.49
N VAL A 176 -6.21 -3.55 30.41
CA VAL A 176 -6.37 -2.31 29.63
C VAL A 176 -7.15 -2.64 28.36
N PRO A 177 -8.19 -1.86 27.99
CA PRO A 177 -8.89 -2.05 26.72
C PRO A 177 -7.98 -1.72 25.53
N MET A 178 -8.10 -2.48 24.45
CA MET A 178 -7.39 -2.18 23.21
C MET A 178 -7.97 -0.97 22.49
N VAL A 179 -9.28 -0.75 22.60
CA VAL A 179 -9.99 0.36 21.96
C VAL A 179 -10.74 1.16 23.01
N THR A 180 -10.42 2.45 23.11
CA THR A 180 -11.05 3.39 24.05
C THR A 180 -12.03 4.33 23.37
N THR A 181 -11.94 4.50 22.05
CA THR A 181 -12.75 5.48 21.30
C THR A 181 -13.84 4.86 20.41
N ALA A 182 -14.19 3.60 20.63
CA ALA A 182 -15.22 2.92 19.84
C ALA A 182 -16.57 3.65 19.94
N LYS A 183 -17.14 4.02 18.79
CA LYS A 183 -18.49 4.60 18.71
C LYS A 183 -19.52 3.50 18.95
N ALA A 184 -20.59 3.82 19.67
CA ALA A 184 -21.78 2.99 19.66
C ALA A 184 -22.49 3.15 18.31
N LEU A 185 -22.57 2.08 17.54
CA LEU A 185 -23.25 2.04 16.25
C LEU A 185 -24.52 1.20 16.35
N THR A 186 -25.58 1.61 15.66
CA THR A 186 -26.77 0.77 15.47
C THR A 186 -26.56 -0.21 14.31
N ASP A 187 -27.37 -1.27 14.24
CA ASP A 187 -27.30 -2.25 13.15
C ASP A 187 -27.51 -1.60 11.77
N GLU A 188 -28.42 -0.62 11.68
CA GLU A 188 -28.66 0.15 10.45
C GLU A 188 -27.41 0.95 10.04
N GLU A 189 -26.72 1.56 11.00
CA GLU A 189 -25.50 2.30 10.74
C GLU A 189 -24.36 1.37 10.30
N VAL A 190 -24.22 0.21 10.94
CA VAL A 190 -23.25 -0.82 10.56
C VAL A 190 -23.49 -1.28 9.12
N LEU A 191 -24.74 -1.61 8.76
CA LEU A 191 -25.09 -2.05 7.41
C LEU A 191 -24.84 -0.95 6.36
N ARG A 192 -25.18 0.31 6.68
CA ARG A 192 -24.90 1.47 5.82
C ARG A 192 -23.41 1.66 5.60
N MET A 193 -22.61 1.59 6.66
CA MET A 193 -21.14 1.71 6.58
C MET A 193 -20.53 0.56 5.78
N GLN A 194 -20.99 -0.68 5.97
CA GLN A 194 -20.57 -1.84 5.18
C GLN A 194 -20.92 -1.68 3.70
N LYS A 195 -22.11 -1.18 3.38
CA LYS A 195 -22.54 -0.90 2.00
C LYS A 195 -21.63 0.14 1.35
N ALA A 196 -21.35 1.25 2.04
CA ALA A 196 -20.44 2.28 1.56
C ALA A 196 -19.01 1.73 1.37
N ALA A 197 -18.55 0.84 2.26
CA ALA A 197 -17.23 0.22 2.15
C ALA A 197 -17.11 -0.80 1.00
N ARG A 198 -18.22 -1.26 0.42
CA ARG A 198 -18.22 -2.18 -0.74
C ARG A 198 -18.23 -1.46 -2.08
N GLU A 199 -18.32 -0.13 -2.11
CA GLU A 199 -18.33 0.62 -3.36
C GLU A 199 -16.99 0.46 -4.12
N PRO A 200 -17.03 0.22 -5.44
CA PRO A 200 -15.83 0.08 -6.23
C PRO A 200 -15.03 1.38 -6.26
N LEU A 201 -13.71 1.27 -6.09
CA LEU A 201 -12.83 2.43 -6.01
C LEU A 201 -12.76 3.21 -7.32
N VAL A 202 -12.80 2.49 -8.44
CA VAL A 202 -12.76 3.06 -9.79
C VAL A 202 -13.90 2.45 -10.59
N SER A 203 -14.61 3.29 -11.34
CA SER A 203 -15.61 2.79 -12.29
C SER A 203 -14.93 2.12 -13.49
N LEU A 204 -15.60 1.18 -14.13
CA LEU A 204 -15.09 0.53 -15.35
C LEU A 204 -14.72 1.55 -16.44
N GLY A 205 -15.52 2.61 -16.61
CA GLY A 205 -15.20 3.71 -17.53
C GLY A 205 -13.95 4.51 -17.13
N GLY A 206 -13.71 4.71 -15.83
CA GLY A 206 -12.48 5.36 -15.35
C GLY A 206 -11.22 4.53 -15.62
N VAL A 207 -11.35 3.21 -15.53
CA VAL A 207 -10.29 2.27 -15.89
C VAL A 207 -9.99 2.33 -17.39
N PHE A 208 -11.02 2.32 -18.24
CA PHE A 208 -10.88 2.43 -19.70
C PHE A 208 -10.16 3.72 -20.10
N LEU A 209 -10.58 4.86 -19.55
CA LEU A 209 -9.94 6.16 -19.81
C LEU A 209 -8.48 6.18 -19.37
N ALA A 210 -8.16 5.65 -18.17
CA ALA A 210 -6.78 5.65 -17.70
C ALA A 210 -5.81 4.84 -18.59
N PHE A 211 -6.31 3.84 -19.31
CA PHE A 211 -5.51 2.97 -20.16
C PHE A 211 -5.39 3.45 -21.60
N PHE A 212 -6.52 3.85 -22.20
CA PHE A 212 -6.57 4.19 -23.62
C PHE A 212 -6.27 5.67 -23.88
N LEU A 213 -6.48 6.55 -22.91
CA LEU A 213 -6.24 7.98 -23.10
C LEU A 213 -4.75 8.33 -23.31
N PRO A 214 -3.77 7.76 -22.58
CA PRO A 214 -2.36 8.02 -22.83
C PRO A 214 -1.90 7.70 -24.28
N PRO A 215 -2.09 6.49 -24.83
CA PRO A 215 -1.71 6.22 -26.21
C PRO A 215 -2.51 7.05 -27.22
N THR A 216 -3.77 7.40 -26.91
CA THR A 216 -4.60 8.27 -27.77
C THR A 216 -4.07 9.71 -27.80
N ILE A 217 -3.68 10.27 -26.65
CA ILE A 217 -3.04 11.59 -26.56
C ILE A 217 -1.74 11.59 -27.37
N VAL A 218 -0.91 10.56 -27.19
CA VAL A 218 0.35 10.41 -27.91
C VAL A 218 0.10 10.31 -29.42
N ALA A 219 -0.82 9.46 -29.87
CA ALA A 219 -1.17 9.30 -31.27
C ALA A 219 -1.74 10.59 -31.88
N ALA A 220 -2.62 11.31 -31.18
CA ALA A 220 -3.19 12.57 -31.63
C ALA A 220 -2.12 13.68 -31.76
N LEU A 221 -1.17 13.74 -30.81
CA LEU A 221 -0.05 14.67 -30.88
C LEU A 221 0.85 14.36 -32.09
N PHE A 222 1.20 13.09 -32.32
CA PHE A 222 1.99 12.70 -33.49
C PHE A 222 1.24 12.94 -34.81
N ALA A 223 -0.07 12.69 -34.88
CA ALA A 223 -0.89 13.00 -36.05
C ALA A 223 -0.96 14.51 -36.33
N GLY A 224 -1.06 15.34 -35.28
CA GLY A 224 -1.03 16.80 -35.40
C GLY A 224 0.33 17.35 -35.88
N VAL A 225 1.43 16.75 -35.43
CA VAL A 225 2.79 17.05 -35.92
C VAL A 225 3.00 16.57 -37.36
N GLY A 226 2.25 15.57 -37.84
CA GLY A 226 2.25 15.20 -39.26
C GLY A 226 1.57 16.24 -40.17
N LEU A 227 0.70 17.08 -39.62
CA LEU A 227 -0.08 18.09 -40.34
C LEU A 227 0.63 19.46 -40.41
N ILE A 228 1.60 19.69 -39.53
CA ILE A 228 2.39 20.93 -39.46
C ILE A 228 3.85 20.51 -39.52
N PRO A 229 4.71 21.06 -40.40
CA PRO A 229 6.13 20.66 -40.52
C PRO A 229 6.95 21.17 -39.33
N LEU A 230 6.58 20.76 -38.12
CA LEU A 230 7.27 21.03 -36.88
C LEU A 230 8.27 19.89 -36.66
N PRO A 231 9.57 20.19 -36.52
CA PRO A 231 10.53 19.15 -36.20
C PRO A 231 10.17 18.53 -34.86
N LEU A 232 10.23 17.20 -34.79
CA LEU A 232 10.10 16.41 -33.56
C LEU A 232 11.24 16.77 -32.61
N SER A 233 11.06 17.86 -31.87
CA SER A 233 12.03 18.37 -30.92
C SER A 233 11.89 17.64 -29.59
N PHE A 234 13.01 17.45 -28.89
CA PHE A 234 13.03 16.87 -27.55
C PHE A 234 12.04 17.53 -26.56
N PRO A 235 11.85 18.87 -26.54
CA PRO A 235 10.84 19.51 -25.69
C PRO A 235 9.41 19.08 -25.99
N LEU A 236 9.06 18.87 -27.27
CA LEU A 236 7.73 18.45 -27.68
C LEU A 236 7.46 17.00 -27.24
N LEU A 237 8.45 16.12 -27.38
CA LEU A 237 8.39 14.74 -26.90
C LEU A 237 8.24 14.68 -25.37
N LEU A 238 8.98 15.51 -24.65
CA LEU A 238 8.89 15.61 -23.20
C LEU A 238 7.51 16.13 -22.76
N ALA A 239 6.98 17.15 -23.44
CA ALA A 239 5.64 17.68 -23.17
C ALA A 239 4.55 16.64 -23.46
N ALA A 240 4.67 15.88 -24.56
CA ALA A 240 3.76 14.80 -24.90
C ALA A 240 3.77 13.69 -23.83
N ALA A 241 4.96 13.27 -23.40
CA ALA A 241 5.11 12.29 -22.32
C ALA A 241 4.53 12.80 -20.99
N ALA A 242 4.81 14.05 -20.62
CA ALA A 242 4.26 14.67 -19.41
C ALA A 242 2.72 14.73 -19.46
N LEU A 243 2.14 15.13 -20.60
CA LEU A 243 0.69 15.20 -20.77
C LEU A 243 0.05 13.80 -20.73
N ALA A 244 0.68 12.81 -21.35
CA ALA A 244 0.22 11.42 -21.34
C ALA A 244 0.24 10.79 -19.92
N LEU A 245 1.06 11.31 -19.01
CA LEU A 245 1.11 10.89 -17.60
C LEU A 245 0.02 11.52 -16.73
N VAL A 246 -0.63 12.60 -17.17
CA VAL A 246 -1.66 13.29 -16.37
C VAL A 246 -2.87 12.38 -16.09
N PRO A 247 -3.49 11.70 -17.08
CA PRO A 247 -4.62 10.81 -16.82
C PRO A 247 -4.34 9.67 -15.82
N PRO A 248 -3.24 8.88 -15.94
CA PRO A 248 -2.96 7.82 -14.98
C PRO A 248 -2.64 8.38 -13.59
N ALA A 249 -1.91 9.51 -13.49
CA ALA A 249 -1.62 10.14 -12.21
C ALA A 249 -2.90 10.63 -11.50
N ALA A 250 -3.81 11.28 -12.23
CA ALA A 250 -5.09 11.72 -11.70
C ALA A 250 -5.98 10.55 -11.23
N SER A 251 -6.00 9.46 -12.00
CA SER A 251 -6.71 8.23 -11.66
C SER A 251 -6.16 7.60 -10.38
N MET A 252 -4.83 7.49 -10.26
CA MET A 252 -4.15 6.99 -9.06
C MET A 252 -4.47 7.84 -7.83
N ALA A 253 -4.38 9.17 -7.94
CA ALA A 253 -4.67 10.08 -6.84
C ALA A 253 -6.12 9.97 -6.35
N ARG A 254 -7.09 9.86 -7.28
CA ARG A 254 -8.50 9.68 -6.94
C ARG A 254 -8.77 8.34 -6.26
N THR A 255 -8.12 7.28 -6.75
CA THR A 255 -8.20 5.93 -6.18
C THR A 255 -7.64 5.90 -4.76
N LEU A 256 -6.50 6.57 -4.53
CA LEU A 256 -5.87 6.67 -3.21
C LEU A 256 -6.80 7.33 -2.19
N ARG A 257 -7.38 8.50 -2.52
CA ARG A 257 -8.32 9.21 -1.63
C ARG A 257 -9.55 8.38 -1.29
N ARG A 258 -10.09 7.63 -2.27
CA ARG A 258 -11.22 6.73 -2.04
C ARG A 258 -10.84 5.55 -1.15
N SER A 259 -9.65 4.98 -1.36
CA SER A 259 -9.11 3.90 -0.51
C SER A 259 -8.92 4.38 0.93
N GLU A 260 -8.37 5.58 1.14
CA GLU A 260 -8.21 6.21 2.46
C GLU A 260 -9.57 6.34 3.17
N ARG A 261 -10.56 6.94 2.52
CA ARG A 261 -11.92 7.09 3.08
C ARG A 261 -12.56 5.75 3.42
N ARG A 262 -12.35 4.74 2.58
CA ARG A 262 -12.88 3.39 2.82
C ARG A 262 -12.20 2.73 4.02
N ASN A 263 -10.88 2.89 4.16
CA ASN A 263 -10.13 2.36 5.29
C ASN A 263 -10.53 3.05 6.60
N GLU A 264 -10.92 4.33 6.58
CA GLU A 264 -11.51 5.00 7.75
C GLU A 264 -12.82 4.36 8.17
N ILE A 265 -13.75 4.12 7.24
CA ILE A 265 -15.02 3.45 7.52
C ILE A 265 -14.78 2.05 8.10
N LEU A 266 -13.90 1.27 7.47
CA LEU A 266 -13.55 -0.08 7.92
C LEU A 266 -12.85 -0.07 9.28
N GLY A 267 -12.02 0.93 9.55
CA GLY A 267 -11.36 1.12 10.84
C GLY A 267 -12.36 1.41 11.96
N GLU A 268 -13.35 2.27 11.72
CA GLU A 268 -14.41 2.55 12.70
C GLU A 268 -15.28 1.31 12.98
N LEU A 269 -15.62 0.53 11.94
CA LEU A 269 -16.32 -0.74 12.11
C LEU A 269 -15.49 -1.76 12.90
N ALA A 270 -14.17 -1.83 12.64
CA ALA A 270 -13.29 -2.75 13.36
C ALA A 270 -13.10 -2.36 14.83
N LYS A 271 -13.00 -1.06 15.14
CA LYS A 271 -13.00 -0.55 16.53
C LYS A 271 -14.28 -0.94 17.27
N TYR A 272 -15.43 -0.78 16.63
CA TYR A 272 -16.72 -1.18 17.20
C TYR A 272 -16.77 -2.69 17.47
N GLN A 273 -16.35 -3.52 16.51
CA GLN A 273 -16.31 -4.97 16.67
C GLN A 273 -15.34 -5.44 17.77
N GLU A 274 -14.16 -4.83 17.87
CA GLU A 274 -13.19 -5.18 18.93
C GLU A 274 -13.71 -4.78 20.31
N ALA A 275 -14.34 -3.61 20.44
CA ALA A 275 -14.97 -3.19 21.69
C ALA A 275 -16.15 -4.10 22.10
N LEU A 276 -16.96 -4.57 21.14
CA LEU A 276 -17.99 -5.58 21.43
C LEU A 276 -17.39 -6.89 21.92
N ARG A 277 -16.32 -7.38 21.27
CA ARG A 277 -15.63 -8.61 21.69
C ARG A 277 -15.10 -8.49 23.13
N GLU A 278 -14.49 -7.37 23.48
CA GLU A 278 -13.99 -7.13 24.84
C GLU A 278 -15.11 -7.08 25.88
N ARG A 279 -16.27 -6.51 25.55
CA ARG A 279 -17.45 -6.50 26.45
C ARG A 279 -17.96 -7.92 26.68
N SER A 280 -18.19 -8.69 25.62
CA SER A 280 -18.65 -10.08 25.73
C SER A 280 -17.67 -10.95 26.52
N ALA A 281 -16.36 -10.72 26.40
CA ALA A 281 -15.35 -11.44 27.16
C ALA A 281 -15.27 -11.06 28.65
N ARG A 282 -15.78 -9.88 29.04
CA ARG A 282 -15.86 -9.47 30.46
C ARG A 282 -17.15 -9.92 31.15
N GLU A 283 -18.20 -10.17 30.36
CA GLU A 283 -19.51 -10.63 30.83
C GLU A 283 -19.60 -12.17 30.95
N ALA A 284 -18.64 -12.90 30.37
CA ALA A 284 -18.51 -14.35 30.45
C ALA A 284 -17.58 -14.78 31.59
#